data_AF-A0A2E6EM38-F1
#
_entry.id   AF-A0A2E6EM38-F1
#
_cell.length_a   1.000
_cell.length_b   1.000
_cell.length_c   1.000
_cell.angle_alpha   90.00
_cell.angle_beta   90.00
_cell.angle_gamma   90.00
#
_symmetry.space_group_name_H-M   'P 1'
#
loop_
_entity.id
_entity.type
_entity.pdbx_description
1 polymer ?
#
loop_
_entity_poly.entity_id
_entity_poly.type
_entity_poly.pdbx_seq_one_letter_code
_entity_poly.pdbx_strand_id
1 'polypeptide(L)'
;MNRILAALLYAVPMASTGLLVACGGDDGAVLTTSSPVLDFGEVSVGDTAAVTLRLSNAGAVEAELSVPTISGPEASSFAVVDVDWPRTVQAGGTLEVALSMTPSEPGLQLAEIAFSTGSGGALSGGGGAALAAGASLAVGLVGDAVVGGDDDDSAAGDDDDDDASGDDDDDASGDDDDGPSGPDGDGDGHLAESAGGSDCDDSDPTVNPTSYEICDGVDNDCDGDVDEEAIDAGTWHLDADSDGYGGPLLTEQGCSAPTSYVDNSDDCDDLDGAIYPGATELCNGTDDDCDGAVDNDAPAA
;
A
#
# COMPACT_ATOMS: atom_id res chain seq x y z
N MET A 1 1.15 -1.61 14.91
CA MET A 1 1.35 -2.03 13.51
C MET A 1 -0.01 -2.00 12.82
N ASN A 2 -0.09 -1.35 11.66
CA ASN A 2 -1.33 -0.92 11.01
C ASN A 2 -2.29 -2.11 10.78
N ARG A 3 -3.38 -2.21 11.57
CA ARG A 3 -4.30 -3.39 11.59
C ARG A 3 -4.99 -3.64 10.24
N ILE A 4 -5.08 -2.61 9.40
CA ILE A 4 -5.55 -2.67 8.01
C ILE A 4 -4.60 -3.49 7.12
N LEU A 5 -3.28 -3.47 7.40
CA LEU A 5 -2.25 -4.13 6.60
C LEU A 5 -2.29 -5.67 6.69
N ALA A 6 -2.71 -6.22 7.83
CA ALA A 6 -2.83 -7.68 8.01
C ALA A 6 -4.05 -8.26 7.28
N ALA A 7 -5.13 -7.48 7.15
CA ALA A 7 -6.31 -7.86 6.36
C ALA A 7 -6.03 -7.79 4.84
N LEU A 8 -5.17 -6.86 4.41
CA LEU A 8 -4.68 -6.78 3.03
C LEU A 8 -3.85 -8.01 2.59
N LEU A 9 -3.20 -8.73 3.53
CA LEU A 9 -2.42 -9.93 3.22
C LEU A 9 -3.26 -11.21 3.03
N TYR A 10 -4.48 -11.26 3.57
CA TYR A 10 -5.39 -12.41 3.44
C TYR A 10 -6.51 -12.19 2.42
N ALA A 11 -6.68 -10.94 1.96
CA ALA A 11 -7.45 -10.68 0.77
C ALA A 11 -6.65 -11.15 -0.46
N VAL A 12 -7.20 -12.16 -1.17
CA VAL A 12 -6.98 -12.35 -2.62
C VAL A 12 -6.96 -10.96 -3.28
N PRO A 13 -6.07 -10.66 -4.25
CA PRO A 13 -5.84 -9.31 -4.77
C PRO A 13 -7.14 -8.55 -4.88
N MET A 14 -7.31 -7.55 -4.00
CA MET A 14 -8.45 -6.67 -4.05
C MET A 14 -8.28 -5.83 -5.30
N ALA A 15 -9.16 -6.08 -6.28
CA ALA A 15 -9.35 -5.19 -7.40
C ALA A 15 -9.59 -3.78 -6.85
N SER A 16 -8.75 -2.85 -7.31
CA SER A 16 -8.81 -1.43 -7.02
C SER A 16 -10.24 -0.91 -7.25
N THR A 17 -10.72 -0.08 -6.34
CA THR A 17 -12.05 0.54 -6.38
C THR A 17 -12.09 1.65 -7.44
N GLY A 18 -12.20 1.25 -8.70
CA GLY A 18 -12.54 2.11 -9.85
C GLY A 18 -14.04 2.03 -10.16
N LEU A 19 -14.65 3.18 -10.43
CA LEU A 19 -16.02 3.27 -10.94
C LEU A 19 -16.03 2.86 -12.42
N LEU A 20 -16.36 1.59 -12.73
CA LEU A 20 -16.57 1.16 -14.12
C LEU A 20 -17.88 1.71 -14.69
N VAL A 21 -17.77 2.42 -15.81
CA VAL A 21 -18.88 2.76 -16.71
C VAL A 21 -18.83 1.78 -17.88
N ALA A 22 -19.75 0.82 -17.90
CA ALA A 22 -19.79 -0.21 -18.94
C ALA A 22 -20.06 0.39 -20.33
N CYS A 23 -19.25 -0.02 -21.30
CA CYS A 23 -19.46 0.21 -22.71
C CYS A 23 -20.86 -0.32 -23.13
N GLY A 24 -21.77 0.57 -23.51
CA GLY A 24 -23.00 0.22 -24.25
C GLY A 24 -23.91 -0.88 -23.70
N GLY A 25 -24.64 -0.59 -22.61
CA GLY A 25 -25.99 -1.12 -22.38
C GLY A 25 -26.11 -2.43 -21.58
N ASP A 26 -26.09 -2.33 -20.25
CA ASP A 26 -26.51 -3.40 -19.36
C ASP A 26 -27.89 -3.12 -18.74
N ASP A 27 -28.93 -3.75 -19.27
CA ASP A 27 -30.26 -3.91 -18.65
C ASP A 27 -30.20 -4.89 -17.45
N GLY A 28 -29.19 -4.77 -16.56
CA GLY A 28 -28.93 -5.69 -15.45
C GLY A 28 -28.94 -5.03 -14.07
N ALA A 29 -29.01 -5.83 -13.00
CA ALA A 29 -28.75 -5.33 -11.64
C ALA A 29 -27.23 -5.14 -11.43
N VAL A 30 -26.81 -4.18 -10.60
CA VAL A 30 -25.39 -3.94 -10.29
C VAL A 30 -25.29 -3.64 -8.80
N LEU A 31 -24.94 -4.62 -7.96
CA LEU A 31 -24.73 -4.33 -6.54
C LEU A 31 -23.37 -3.71 -6.25
N THR A 32 -23.28 -2.95 -5.17
CA THR A 32 -22.06 -2.33 -4.61
C THR A 32 -22.15 -2.36 -3.09
N THR A 33 -21.02 -2.36 -2.37
CA THR A 33 -21.00 -2.31 -0.90
C THR A 33 -20.53 -0.95 -0.39
N SER A 34 -20.87 -0.62 0.84
CA SER A 34 -20.35 0.59 1.51
C SER A 34 -18.86 0.51 1.86
N SER A 35 -18.30 -0.70 1.94
CA SER A 35 -16.88 -0.92 2.23
C SER A 35 -16.45 -2.32 1.74
N PRO A 36 -15.23 -2.49 1.22
CA PRO A 36 -14.65 -3.80 0.89
C PRO A 36 -14.21 -4.59 2.13
N VAL A 37 -14.01 -3.91 3.27
CA VAL A 37 -13.66 -4.51 4.56
C VAL A 37 -14.55 -3.96 5.66
N LEU A 38 -15.09 -4.85 6.48
CA LEU A 38 -15.90 -4.53 7.66
C LEU A 38 -15.08 -4.77 8.93
N ASP A 39 -14.75 -3.68 9.61
CA ASP A 39 -14.01 -3.71 10.87
C ASP A 39 -14.97 -3.65 12.06
N PHE A 40 -14.92 -4.68 12.91
CA PHE A 40 -15.69 -4.79 14.16
C PHE A 40 -14.94 -4.18 15.36
N GLY A 41 -13.69 -3.76 15.18
CA GLY A 41 -12.86 -3.21 16.24
C GLY A 41 -12.45 -4.26 17.27
N GLU A 42 -12.24 -3.81 18.50
CA GLU A 42 -11.91 -4.67 19.64
C GLU A 42 -13.19 -5.21 20.28
N VAL A 43 -13.28 -6.54 20.41
CA VAL A 43 -14.44 -7.24 20.96
C VAL A 43 -13.94 -8.21 22.03
N SER A 44 -14.45 -8.14 23.25
CA SER A 44 -14.04 -9.08 24.29
C SER A 44 -14.44 -10.51 23.93
N VAL A 45 -13.63 -11.51 24.29
CA VAL A 45 -14.00 -12.92 24.12
C VAL A 45 -15.34 -13.20 24.83
N GLY A 46 -16.32 -13.70 24.06
CA GLY A 46 -17.69 -13.94 24.52
C GLY A 46 -18.68 -12.77 24.39
N ASP A 47 -18.20 -11.55 24.12
CA ASP A 47 -19.07 -10.41 23.78
C ASP A 47 -19.48 -10.46 22.30
N THR A 48 -20.51 -9.69 21.95
CA THR A 48 -20.99 -9.60 20.56
C THR A 48 -20.98 -8.15 20.09
N ALA A 49 -20.22 -7.88 19.04
CA ALA A 49 -20.26 -6.63 18.30
C ALA A 49 -21.11 -6.79 17.03
N ALA A 50 -21.78 -5.73 16.60
CA ALA A 50 -22.58 -5.73 15.38
C ALA A 50 -22.25 -4.51 14.51
N VAL A 51 -22.12 -4.75 13.21
CA VAL A 51 -21.85 -3.72 12.21
C VAL A 51 -22.81 -3.91 11.03
N THR A 52 -23.22 -2.81 10.40
CA THR A 52 -24.12 -2.83 9.25
C THR A 52 -23.35 -2.64 7.96
N LEU A 53 -23.47 -3.59 7.05
CA LEU A 53 -23.01 -3.48 5.67
C LEU A 53 -24.15 -2.93 4.80
N ARG A 54 -23.91 -1.86 4.05
CA ARG A 54 -24.90 -1.35 3.08
C ARG A 54 -24.57 -1.89 1.70
N LEU A 55 -25.52 -2.60 1.10
CA LEU A 55 -25.50 -2.99 -0.31
C LEU A 55 -26.39 -2.03 -1.11
N SER A 56 -25.93 -1.55 -2.26
CA SER A 56 -26.69 -0.62 -3.11
C SER A 56 -26.75 -1.16 -4.54
N ASN A 57 -27.93 -1.12 -5.17
CA ASN A 57 -28.11 -1.53 -6.56
C ASN A 57 -28.03 -0.31 -7.48
N ALA A 58 -26.91 -0.15 -8.17
CA ALA A 58 -26.70 0.87 -9.20
C ALA A 58 -27.24 0.45 -10.58
N GLY A 59 -27.71 -0.78 -10.74
CA GLY A 59 -28.23 -1.31 -12.00
C GLY A 59 -29.67 -0.92 -12.30
N ALA A 60 -30.11 -1.21 -13.53
CA ALA A 60 -31.44 -0.91 -14.04
C ALA A 60 -32.51 -1.96 -13.69
N VAL A 61 -32.10 -3.14 -13.21
CA VAL A 61 -32.99 -4.27 -12.85
C VAL A 61 -32.80 -4.63 -11.37
N GLU A 62 -33.83 -5.23 -10.76
CA GLU A 62 -33.77 -5.71 -9.37
C GLU A 62 -32.80 -6.90 -9.19
N ALA A 63 -32.09 -6.94 -8.06
CA ALA A 63 -31.19 -8.03 -7.70
C ALA A 63 -31.85 -8.97 -6.67
N GLU A 64 -31.92 -10.27 -6.96
CA GLU A 64 -32.36 -11.30 -6.00
C GLU A 64 -31.16 -11.99 -5.34
N LEU A 65 -30.99 -11.76 -4.05
CA LEU A 65 -29.91 -12.29 -3.24
C LEU A 65 -30.30 -13.57 -2.50
N SER A 66 -29.46 -14.58 -2.64
CA SER A 66 -29.53 -15.81 -1.84
C SER A 66 -28.91 -15.61 -0.45
N VAL A 67 -29.10 -16.58 0.44
CA VAL A 67 -28.47 -16.59 1.77
C VAL A 67 -26.94 -16.41 1.60
N PRO A 68 -26.34 -15.40 2.23
CA PRO A 68 -24.89 -15.19 2.14
C PRO A 68 -24.13 -16.30 2.86
N THR A 69 -22.92 -16.58 2.39
CA THR A 69 -22.03 -17.58 2.98
C THR A 69 -20.83 -16.90 3.61
N ILE A 70 -20.49 -17.28 4.84
CA ILE A 70 -19.26 -16.83 5.49
C ILE A 70 -18.23 -17.96 5.42
N SER A 71 -17.03 -17.65 4.94
CA SER A 71 -15.90 -18.57 4.83
C SER A 71 -14.63 -17.94 5.39
N GLY A 72 -13.62 -18.77 5.64
CA GLY A 72 -12.36 -18.33 6.24
C GLY A 72 -12.03 -19.07 7.54
N PRO A 73 -10.84 -18.82 8.07
CA PRO A 73 -10.34 -19.54 9.25
C PRO A 73 -11.24 -19.28 10.47
N GLU A 74 -11.70 -18.04 10.66
CA GLU A 74 -12.48 -17.62 11.84
C GLU A 74 -13.97 -17.41 11.51
N ALA A 75 -14.47 -18.01 10.43
CA ALA A 75 -15.85 -17.85 9.96
C ALA A 75 -16.91 -18.15 11.04
N SER A 76 -16.63 -19.05 11.99
CA SER A 76 -17.52 -19.38 13.10
C SER A 76 -17.72 -18.25 14.11
N SER A 77 -16.81 -17.28 14.15
CA SER A 77 -16.89 -16.09 15.00
C SER A 77 -17.80 -15.02 14.41
N PHE A 78 -18.25 -15.17 13.15
CA PHE A 78 -19.11 -14.19 12.47
C PHE A 78 -20.46 -14.81 12.11
N ALA A 79 -21.51 -13.97 12.12
CA ALA A 79 -22.85 -14.39 11.75
C ALA A 79 -23.61 -13.27 11.05
N VAL A 80 -24.51 -13.66 10.15
CA VAL A 80 -25.52 -12.75 9.59
C VAL A 80 -26.68 -12.69 10.56
N VAL A 81 -26.93 -11.50 11.11
CA VAL A 81 -28.00 -11.26 12.09
C VAL A 81 -29.37 -11.28 11.40
N ASP A 82 -29.42 -10.83 10.15
CA ASP A 82 -30.61 -10.90 9.30
C ASP A 82 -30.94 -12.34 8.91
N VAL A 83 -32.11 -12.83 9.35
CA VAL A 83 -32.57 -14.20 9.10
C VAL A 83 -33.59 -14.34 7.96
N ASP A 84 -34.06 -13.23 7.39
CA ASP A 84 -35.05 -13.22 6.32
C ASP A 84 -34.35 -13.20 4.95
N TRP A 85 -34.02 -14.37 4.42
CA TRP A 85 -33.44 -14.57 3.08
C TRP A 85 -34.30 -15.58 2.28
N PRO A 86 -34.40 -15.47 0.93
CA PRO A 86 -33.71 -14.52 0.05
C PRO A 86 -34.23 -13.08 0.17
N ARG A 87 -33.43 -12.10 -0.28
CA ARG A 87 -33.78 -10.66 -0.26
C ARG A 87 -33.67 -10.05 -1.66
N THR A 88 -34.46 -9.03 -1.95
CA THR A 88 -34.45 -8.34 -3.24
C THR A 88 -34.04 -6.88 -3.07
N VAL A 89 -33.13 -6.39 -3.92
CA VAL A 89 -32.72 -4.98 -3.96
C VAL A 89 -33.21 -4.36 -5.27
N GLN A 90 -34.16 -3.44 -5.18
CA GLN A 90 -34.70 -2.73 -6.34
C GLN A 90 -33.61 -1.92 -7.06
N ALA A 91 -33.79 -1.64 -8.35
CA ALA A 91 -32.92 -0.71 -9.09
C ALA A 91 -32.85 0.66 -8.38
N GLY A 92 -31.64 1.17 -8.15
CA GLY A 92 -31.38 2.38 -7.37
C GLY A 92 -31.63 2.24 -5.85
N GLY A 93 -31.98 1.05 -5.37
CA GLY A 93 -32.31 0.77 -3.98
C GLY A 93 -31.09 0.38 -3.13
N THR A 94 -31.27 0.42 -1.81
CA THR A 94 -30.25 0.00 -0.83
C THR A 94 -30.80 -1.04 0.13
N LEU A 95 -29.98 -2.02 0.49
CA LEU A 95 -30.25 -3.03 1.50
C LEU A 95 -29.19 -2.94 2.61
N GLU A 96 -29.64 -2.88 3.85
CA GLU A 96 -28.77 -2.95 5.02
C GLU A 96 -28.72 -4.41 5.52
N VAL A 97 -27.51 -4.92 5.70
CA VAL A 97 -27.25 -6.28 6.22
C VAL A 97 -26.48 -6.15 7.53
N ALA A 98 -27.11 -6.55 8.62
CA ALA A 98 -26.48 -6.56 9.94
C ALA A 98 -25.65 -7.84 10.09
N LEU A 99 -24.38 -7.65 10.43
CA LEU A 99 -23.42 -8.71 10.71
C LEU A 99 -23.01 -8.59 12.18
N SER A 100 -22.80 -9.73 12.82
CA SER A 100 -22.29 -9.81 14.19
C SER A 100 -21.01 -10.60 14.25
N MET A 101 -20.16 -10.24 15.21
CA MET A 101 -18.95 -10.95 15.56
C MET A 101 -19.01 -11.32 17.06
N THR A 102 -18.82 -12.60 17.35
CA THR A 102 -18.77 -13.17 18.71
C THR A 102 -17.55 -14.09 18.81
N PRO A 103 -16.37 -13.56 19.21
CA PRO A 103 -15.16 -14.36 19.26
C PRO A 103 -15.17 -15.36 20.43
N SER A 104 -14.72 -16.59 20.17
CA SER A 104 -14.57 -17.64 21.19
C SER A 104 -13.15 -17.77 21.74
N GLU A 105 -12.16 -17.20 21.06
CA GLU A 105 -10.74 -17.23 21.41
C GLU A 105 -10.12 -15.85 21.15
N PRO A 106 -9.07 -15.44 21.90
CA PRO A 106 -8.42 -14.16 21.69
C PRO A 106 -7.59 -14.12 20.41
N GLY A 107 -7.31 -12.91 19.92
CA GLY A 107 -6.52 -12.63 18.73
C GLY A 107 -7.34 -12.17 17.53
N LEU A 108 -6.63 -11.93 16.42
CA LEU A 108 -7.20 -11.41 15.18
C LEU A 108 -8.20 -12.41 14.58
N GLN A 109 -9.42 -11.95 14.29
CA GLN A 109 -10.49 -12.72 13.68
C GLN A 109 -10.66 -12.28 12.23
N LEU A 110 -10.44 -13.21 11.30
CA LEU A 110 -10.53 -12.95 9.86
C LEU A 110 -11.52 -13.91 9.18
N ALA A 111 -12.44 -13.35 8.41
CA ALA A 111 -13.36 -14.11 7.58
C ALA A 111 -13.76 -13.31 6.34
N GLU A 112 -14.53 -13.94 5.46
CA GLU A 112 -15.05 -13.36 4.23
C GLU A 112 -16.53 -13.71 4.13
N ILE A 113 -17.39 -12.72 3.83
CA ILE A 113 -18.79 -12.95 3.51
C ILE A 113 -19.03 -12.80 2.01
N ALA A 114 -19.64 -13.82 1.39
CA ALA A 114 -19.99 -13.85 -0.01
C ALA A 114 -21.51 -13.78 -0.23
N PHE A 115 -21.97 -12.85 -1.08
CA PHE A 115 -23.35 -12.71 -1.53
C PHE A 115 -23.51 -13.26 -2.95
N SER A 116 -24.56 -14.05 -3.23
CA SER A 116 -24.81 -14.62 -4.56
C SER A 116 -26.19 -14.26 -5.12
N THR A 117 -26.30 -14.04 -6.43
CA THR A 117 -27.59 -13.88 -7.11
C THR A 117 -28.13 -15.19 -7.68
N GLY A 118 -29.45 -15.37 -7.59
CA GLY A 118 -30.16 -16.55 -8.10
C GLY A 118 -30.26 -16.59 -9.63
N SER A 119 -31.09 -15.73 -10.25
CA SER A 119 -31.21 -15.65 -11.71
C SER A 119 -31.90 -14.34 -12.13
N GLY A 120 -31.21 -13.49 -12.88
CA GLY A 120 -31.76 -12.26 -13.48
C GLY A 120 -31.22 -10.93 -12.93
N GLY A 121 -30.29 -10.95 -11.97
CA GLY A 121 -29.62 -9.75 -11.47
C GLY A 121 -28.10 -9.96 -11.36
N ALA A 122 -27.31 -8.98 -11.78
CA ALA A 122 -25.86 -8.97 -11.58
C ALA A 122 -25.51 -8.36 -10.21
N LEU A 123 -24.50 -8.93 -9.56
CA LEU A 123 -23.90 -8.42 -8.33
C LEU A 123 -22.46 -8.07 -8.65
N SER A 124 -22.08 -6.81 -8.47
CA SER A 124 -20.67 -6.46 -8.35
C SER A 124 -20.34 -6.54 -6.86
N GLY A 125 -19.46 -7.45 -6.51
CA GLY A 125 -18.54 -7.14 -5.43
C GLY A 125 -17.57 -6.11 -5.93
N GLY A 126 -17.10 -5.21 -5.06
CA GLY A 126 -16.20 -4.14 -5.47
C GLY A 126 -15.19 -4.62 -6.52
N GLY A 127 -15.24 -4.00 -7.70
CA GLY A 127 -14.48 -4.37 -8.90
C GLY A 127 -14.92 -5.71 -9.52
N GLY A 128 -15.75 -5.68 -10.57
CA GLY A 128 -16.02 -6.88 -11.36
C GLY A 128 -17.03 -6.69 -12.49
N ALA A 129 -16.59 -7.13 -13.68
CA ALA A 129 -17.34 -7.31 -14.91
C ALA A 129 -18.80 -7.78 -14.74
N ALA A 130 -19.62 -7.55 -15.77
CA ALA A 130 -20.91 -8.21 -15.93
C ALA A 130 -20.73 -9.74 -15.82
N LEU A 131 -20.98 -10.28 -14.62
CA LEU A 131 -20.96 -11.70 -14.36
C LEU A 131 -22.32 -12.27 -14.72
N ALA A 132 -22.33 -13.19 -15.68
CA ALA A 132 -23.46 -14.07 -15.93
C ALA A 132 -23.92 -14.77 -14.64
N ALA A 133 -25.18 -15.22 -14.60
CA ALA A 133 -25.81 -15.91 -13.48
C ALA A 133 -24.83 -16.75 -12.62
N GLY A 134 -24.73 -16.44 -11.32
CA GLY A 134 -23.80 -17.12 -10.40
C GLY A 134 -22.65 -16.25 -9.83
N ALA A 135 -22.73 -14.93 -9.94
CA ALA A 135 -21.76 -13.98 -9.40
C ALA A 135 -21.71 -13.96 -7.85
N SER A 136 -20.52 -13.77 -7.27
CA SER A 136 -20.30 -13.67 -5.81
C SER A 136 -19.59 -12.37 -5.42
N LEU A 137 -20.19 -11.58 -4.52
CA LEU A 137 -19.59 -10.39 -3.91
C LEU A 137 -19.02 -10.73 -2.54
N ALA A 138 -17.71 -10.58 -2.37
CA ALA A 138 -16.96 -10.83 -1.15
C ALA A 138 -16.67 -9.55 -0.34
N VAL A 139 -16.82 -9.59 0.97
CA VAL A 139 -16.37 -8.53 1.91
C VAL A 139 -15.53 -9.17 3.00
N GLY A 140 -14.35 -8.61 3.26
CA GLY A 140 -13.49 -9.03 4.37
C GLY A 140 -14.09 -8.63 5.72
N LEU A 141 -14.04 -9.51 6.71
CA LEU A 141 -14.47 -9.28 8.08
C LEU A 141 -13.25 -9.31 8.99
N VAL A 142 -13.07 -8.27 9.78
CA VAL A 142 -11.92 -8.12 10.68
C VAL A 142 -12.40 -7.72 12.07
N GLY A 143 -11.82 -8.33 13.11
CA GLY A 143 -11.93 -7.83 14.48
C GLY A 143 -10.81 -8.37 15.35
N ASP A 144 -10.59 -7.76 16.51
CA ASP A 144 -9.58 -8.20 17.47
C ASP A 144 -10.24 -8.67 18.77
N ALA A 145 -10.05 -9.95 19.08
CA ALA A 145 -10.62 -10.56 20.27
C ALA A 145 -9.68 -10.37 21.46
N VAL A 146 -10.09 -9.56 22.45
CA VAL A 146 -9.31 -9.31 23.66
C VAL A 146 -9.86 -10.12 24.83
N VAL A 147 -8.97 -10.67 25.66
CA VAL A 147 -9.40 -11.16 26.98
C VAL A 147 -9.71 -9.95 27.84
N GLY A 148 -10.92 -9.88 28.40
CA GLY A 148 -11.28 -8.80 29.33
C GLY A 148 -10.32 -8.81 30.52
N GLY A 149 -9.37 -7.88 30.52
CA GLY A 149 -8.44 -7.63 31.61
C GLY A 149 -8.89 -6.39 32.35
N ASP A 150 -9.10 -6.54 33.66
CA ASP A 150 -9.38 -5.44 34.56
C ASP A 150 -8.22 -4.40 34.49
N ASP A 151 -8.56 -3.14 34.24
CA ASP A 151 -7.65 -1.98 34.20
C ASP A 151 -7.01 -1.71 35.58
N ASP A 152 -6.02 -2.51 35.98
CA ASP A 152 -5.29 -2.37 37.26
C ASP A 152 -3.81 -1.97 37.07
N ASP A 153 -3.53 -1.03 36.16
CA ASP A 153 -2.21 -0.37 36.09
C ASP A 153 -2.22 0.97 36.85
N SER A 154 -2.08 0.86 38.17
CA SER A 154 -1.64 1.96 39.04
C SER A 154 -0.30 1.59 39.68
N ALA A 155 0.79 1.78 38.95
CA ALA A 155 2.15 1.73 39.50
C ALA A 155 2.99 2.88 38.95
N ALA A 156 2.85 4.05 39.56
CA ALA A 156 3.83 5.12 39.49
C ALA A 156 4.08 5.68 40.90
N GLY A 157 5.34 5.66 41.28
CA GLY A 157 5.89 5.99 42.61
C GLY A 157 6.70 4.79 43.12
N ASP A 158 7.94 4.88 43.57
CA ASP A 158 8.92 5.93 43.86
C ASP A 158 10.31 5.20 43.75
N ASP A 159 11.49 5.77 43.50
CA ASP A 159 12.33 6.60 44.36
C ASP A 159 13.70 6.82 43.67
N ASP A 160 14.36 7.91 44.08
CA ASP A 160 15.63 8.51 43.66
C ASP A 160 16.94 7.75 44.02
N ASP A 161 18.07 8.39 43.67
CA ASP A 161 19.46 8.28 44.19
C ASP A 161 20.42 7.30 43.45
N ASP A 162 21.69 7.58 43.16
CA ASP A 162 22.54 8.77 43.17
C ASP A 162 23.83 8.38 42.39
N ASP A 163 24.57 9.40 42.00
CA ASP A 163 25.89 9.48 41.38
C ASP A 163 27.07 8.65 41.97
N ALA A 164 28.02 8.28 41.10
CA ALA A 164 29.47 8.38 41.37
C ALA A 164 30.31 8.07 40.11
N SER A 165 30.95 9.10 39.59
CA SER A 165 32.07 9.07 38.64
C SER A 165 33.35 8.53 39.29
N GLY A 166 34.07 7.66 38.58
CA GLY A 166 35.45 7.31 38.86
C GLY A 166 35.98 6.38 37.78
N ASP A 167 36.90 6.88 36.95
CA ASP A 167 38.22 6.29 36.74
C ASP A 167 38.99 7.13 35.70
N ASP A 168 39.95 7.90 36.22
CA ASP A 168 41.08 8.49 35.49
C ASP A 168 42.14 7.40 35.23
N ASP A 169 43.04 7.68 34.28
CA ASP A 169 44.33 7.03 33.99
C ASP A 169 44.36 6.07 32.77
N ASP A 170 44.89 6.54 31.63
CA ASP A 170 46.19 6.07 31.14
C ASP A 170 46.59 6.70 29.79
N ASP A 171 47.46 7.69 29.90
CA ASP A 171 48.30 8.27 28.86
C ASP A 171 49.31 7.24 28.32
N ALA A 172 49.21 6.93 27.03
CA ALA A 172 50.27 6.26 26.28
C ALA A 172 50.55 7.02 24.99
N SER A 173 51.47 7.97 25.10
CA SER A 173 52.19 8.61 24.01
C SER A 173 52.88 7.56 23.13
N GLY A 174 52.27 7.30 21.98
CA GLY A 174 52.82 6.55 20.86
C GLY A 174 52.40 7.18 19.54
N ASP A 175 52.14 8.50 19.57
CA ASP A 175 51.75 9.27 18.41
C ASP A 175 52.96 9.37 17.48
N ASP A 176 53.05 8.39 16.57
CA ASP A 176 53.60 8.58 15.25
C ASP A 176 52.70 9.63 14.53
N ASP A 177 52.69 10.87 15.05
CA ASP A 177 52.07 12.08 14.49
C ASP A 177 52.85 12.51 13.23
N ASP A 178 53.03 11.58 12.29
CA ASP A 178 53.15 11.85 10.87
C ASP A 178 51.74 11.97 10.27
N GLY A 179 50.83 12.62 11.01
CA GLY A 179 49.55 13.04 10.46
C GLY A 179 49.78 14.03 9.30
N PRO A 180 48.84 14.10 8.35
CA PRO A 180 48.97 15.01 7.22
C PRO A 180 49.24 16.43 7.71
N SER A 181 50.29 17.06 7.18
CA SER A 181 50.71 18.42 7.53
C SER A 181 50.69 19.27 6.25
N GLY A 182 49.52 19.82 5.96
CA GLY A 182 49.23 20.69 4.81
C GLY A 182 48.38 21.90 5.19
N PRO A 183 48.24 22.89 4.29
CA PRO A 183 47.17 23.89 4.42
C PRO A 183 45.80 23.23 4.19
N ASP A 184 44.79 23.74 4.91
CA ASP A 184 43.37 23.63 4.60
C ASP A 184 43.02 24.88 3.78
N GLY A 185 42.85 24.70 2.48
CA GLY A 185 42.82 25.78 1.49
C GLY A 185 41.50 26.53 1.41
N ASP A 186 40.39 25.87 1.73
CA ASP A 186 39.03 26.42 1.68
C ASP A 186 38.37 26.59 3.05
N GLY A 187 38.95 26.01 4.11
CA GLY A 187 38.53 26.17 5.49
C GLY A 187 37.42 25.22 5.95
N ASP A 188 37.24 24.07 5.29
CA ASP A 188 36.22 23.09 5.63
C ASP A 188 36.63 22.11 6.76
N GLY A 189 37.91 22.15 7.15
CA GLY A 189 38.47 21.33 8.21
C GLY A 189 39.11 20.03 7.74
N HIS A 190 39.17 19.77 6.44
CA HIS A 190 39.92 18.69 5.82
C HIS A 190 41.22 19.25 5.20
N LEU A 191 42.18 18.36 4.95
CA LEU A 191 43.48 18.74 4.38
C LEU A 191 43.59 18.19 2.96
N ALA A 192 44.19 18.96 2.07
CA ALA A 192 44.46 18.54 0.69
C ALA A 192 45.06 17.12 0.59
N GLU A 193 44.54 16.32 -0.34
CA GLU A 193 45.05 14.98 -0.68
C GLU A 193 46.54 15.04 -1.08
N SER A 194 46.95 16.11 -1.78
CA SER A 194 48.34 16.34 -2.17
C SER A 194 49.31 16.52 -1.00
N ALA A 195 48.78 16.85 0.19
CA ALA A 195 49.51 16.93 1.46
C ALA A 195 49.33 15.66 2.33
N GLY A 196 48.74 14.61 1.77
CA GLY A 196 48.43 13.35 2.45
C GLY A 196 47.13 13.38 3.26
N GLY A 197 46.31 14.44 3.11
CA GLY A 197 44.98 14.50 3.68
C GLY A 197 43.95 13.76 2.82
N SER A 198 42.68 14.04 3.04
CA SER A 198 41.55 13.31 2.44
C SER A 198 40.65 14.18 1.56
N ASP A 199 40.94 15.48 1.45
CA ASP A 199 40.19 16.41 0.61
C ASP A 199 40.75 16.43 -0.82
N CYS A 200 39.90 16.06 -1.76
CA CYS A 200 40.21 15.95 -3.19
C CYS A 200 40.12 17.29 -3.94
N ASP A 201 39.48 18.34 -3.40
CA ASP A 201 39.51 19.72 -3.91
C ASP A 201 39.61 20.77 -2.78
N ASP A 202 40.84 20.98 -2.31
CA ASP A 202 41.27 21.97 -1.29
C ASP A 202 41.02 23.45 -1.67
N SER A 203 40.16 23.70 -2.65
CA SER A 203 39.69 25.03 -3.04
C SER A 203 38.17 25.18 -2.99
N ASP A 204 37.43 24.10 -2.72
CA ASP A 204 35.97 24.06 -2.65
C ASP A 204 35.48 23.38 -1.35
N PRO A 205 34.94 24.14 -0.38
CA PRO A 205 34.55 23.62 0.93
C PRO A 205 33.29 22.72 0.89
N THR A 206 32.76 22.45 -0.30
CA THR A 206 31.68 21.50 -0.54
C THR A 206 32.16 20.14 -1.03
N VAL A 207 33.46 19.99 -1.32
CA VAL A 207 34.09 18.75 -1.80
C VAL A 207 35.03 18.23 -0.72
N ASN A 208 34.60 17.25 0.05
CA ASN A 208 35.39 16.64 1.12
C ASN A 208 34.80 15.30 1.61
N PRO A 209 35.55 14.48 2.37
CA PRO A 209 35.16 13.15 2.86
C PRO A 209 33.85 13.01 3.63
N THR A 210 33.21 14.12 4.00
CA THR A 210 31.99 14.14 4.79
C THR A 210 30.83 14.84 4.08
N SER A 211 31.06 15.32 2.86
CA SER A 211 30.04 15.87 2.00
C SER A 211 29.09 14.77 1.50
N TYR A 212 27.96 15.21 0.94
CA TYR A 212 27.04 14.33 0.23
C TYR A 212 27.30 14.46 -1.27
N GLU A 213 27.23 13.35 -1.99
CA GLU A 213 27.22 13.32 -3.44
C GLU A 213 26.00 14.05 -4.00
N ILE A 214 26.20 14.85 -5.04
CA ILE A 214 25.16 15.48 -5.86
C ILE A 214 25.47 15.24 -7.34
N CYS A 215 24.45 15.18 -8.18
CA CYS A 215 24.55 14.91 -9.61
C CYS A 215 25.15 16.09 -10.41
N ASP A 216 26.39 16.46 -10.14
CA ASP A 216 27.11 17.54 -10.82
C ASP A 216 28.38 17.09 -11.57
N GLY A 217 28.72 15.80 -11.48
CA GLY A 217 29.88 15.18 -12.11
C GLY A 217 31.17 15.38 -11.34
N VAL A 218 31.09 15.78 -10.07
CA VAL A 218 32.19 15.91 -9.12
C VAL A 218 32.05 14.81 -8.06
N ASP A 219 33.18 14.21 -7.69
CA ASP A 219 33.29 13.37 -6.48
C ASP A 219 33.31 14.32 -5.28
N ASN A 220 32.14 14.59 -4.70
CA ASN A 220 31.97 15.54 -3.60
C ASN A 220 32.42 14.94 -2.27
N ASP A 221 32.32 13.63 -2.08
CA ASP A 221 32.68 12.93 -0.85
C ASP A 221 34.08 12.28 -0.88
N CYS A 222 34.82 12.52 -1.96
CA CYS A 222 36.21 12.11 -2.16
C CYS A 222 36.46 10.60 -1.93
N ASP A 223 35.48 9.75 -2.23
CA ASP A 223 35.61 8.30 -2.08
C ASP A 223 36.18 7.60 -3.34
N GLY A 224 36.27 8.34 -4.45
CA GLY A 224 36.83 7.93 -5.73
C GLY A 224 35.80 7.46 -6.75
N ASP A 225 34.53 7.37 -6.38
CA ASP A 225 33.39 7.21 -7.28
C ASP A 225 32.71 8.58 -7.50
N VAL A 226 32.03 8.77 -8.64
CA VAL A 226 31.45 10.08 -9.00
C VAL A 226 29.94 9.94 -9.07
N ASP A 227 29.24 10.81 -8.35
CA ASP A 227 27.78 10.90 -8.26
C ASP A 227 27.10 9.59 -7.77
N GLU A 228 27.78 8.77 -6.96
CA GLU A 228 27.21 7.56 -6.36
C GLU A 228 26.32 7.90 -5.17
N GLU A 229 25.20 7.19 -5.01
CA GLU A 229 24.23 7.48 -3.93
C GLU A 229 23.81 8.98 -3.82
N ALA A 230 23.94 9.73 -4.93
CA ALA A 230 23.72 11.17 -4.95
C ALA A 230 22.33 11.56 -4.42
N ILE A 231 22.28 12.57 -3.55
CA ILE A 231 21.06 12.93 -2.82
C ILE A 231 19.96 13.52 -3.73
N ASP A 232 20.34 14.00 -4.91
CA ASP A 232 19.45 14.48 -5.96
C ASP A 232 19.35 13.52 -7.16
N ALA A 233 19.85 12.30 -7.02
CA ALA A 233 19.63 11.24 -8.00
C ALA A 233 18.13 11.00 -8.22
N GLY A 234 17.73 10.93 -9.49
CA GLY A 234 16.38 10.59 -9.87
C GLY A 234 16.10 9.10 -9.67
N THR A 235 14.84 8.77 -9.44
CA THR A 235 14.35 7.39 -9.58
C THR A 235 13.89 7.20 -11.02
N TRP A 236 14.44 6.19 -11.68
CA TRP A 236 14.09 5.80 -13.03
C TRP A 236 13.30 4.49 -13.00
N HIS A 237 12.34 4.36 -13.89
CA HIS A 237 11.42 3.23 -13.99
C HIS A 237 11.66 2.48 -15.29
N LEU A 238 11.74 1.14 -15.24
CA LEU A 238 11.90 0.34 -16.45
C LEU A 238 10.68 0.56 -17.36
N ASP A 239 10.95 0.80 -18.64
CA ASP A 239 9.98 0.82 -19.75
C ASP A 239 10.25 -0.44 -20.59
N ALA A 240 9.58 -1.54 -20.22
CA ALA A 240 9.92 -2.88 -20.72
C ALA A 240 9.34 -3.20 -22.10
N ASP A 241 8.25 -2.54 -22.50
CA ASP A 241 7.65 -2.67 -23.84
C ASP A 241 7.98 -1.53 -24.81
N SER A 242 8.66 -0.48 -24.31
CA SER A 242 9.16 0.67 -25.08
C SER A 242 8.08 1.61 -25.61
N ASP A 243 7.00 1.81 -24.86
CA ASP A 243 5.96 2.78 -25.20
C ASP A 243 6.20 4.20 -24.62
N GLY A 244 7.18 4.32 -23.73
CA GLY A 244 7.60 5.57 -23.09
C GLY A 244 7.09 5.78 -21.66
N TYR A 245 6.35 4.83 -21.11
CA TYR A 245 5.92 4.82 -19.71
C TYR A 245 6.62 3.71 -18.93
N GLY A 246 6.85 3.95 -17.65
CA GLY A 246 7.61 3.05 -16.80
C GLY A 246 6.75 2.39 -15.74
N GLY A 247 7.01 1.12 -15.45
CA GLY A 247 6.33 0.38 -14.40
C GLY A 247 6.81 0.75 -12.97
N PRO A 248 5.95 0.61 -11.94
CA PRO A 248 6.32 0.93 -10.55
C PRO A 248 7.20 -0.14 -9.86
N LEU A 249 7.37 -1.32 -10.47
CA LEU A 249 7.98 -2.47 -9.82
C LEU A 249 9.51 -2.53 -9.94
N LEU A 250 10.06 -2.08 -11.07
CA LEU A 250 11.49 -2.13 -11.34
C LEU A 250 12.03 -0.72 -11.49
N THR A 251 12.77 -0.30 -10.47
CA THR A 251 13.35 1.04 -10.38
C THR A 251 14.85 1.00 -10.20
N GLU A 252 15.53 2.01 -10.72
CA GLU A 252 16.97 2.23 -10.53
C GLU A 252 17.20 3.70 -10.18
N GLN A 253 18.12 3.98 -9.26
CA GLN A 253 18.50 5.36 -8.93
C GLN A 253 19.72 5.77 -9.76
N GLY A 254 19.75 7.04 -10.15
CA GLY A 254 20.94 7.61 -10.76
C GLY A 254 20.72 9.01 -11.31
N CYS A 255 21.81 9.68 -11.65
CA CYS A 255 21.79 11.05 -12.19
C CYS A 255 21.24 11.13 -13.61
N SER A 256 21.25 10.01 -14.35
CA SER A 256 20.75 9.93 -15.71
C SER A 256 20.02 8.63 -15.95
N ALA A 257 19.02 8.68 -16.84
CA ALA A 257 18.22 7.51 -17.22
C ALA A 257 19.11 6.37 -17.73
N PRO A 258 19.04 5.18 -17.11
CA PRO A 258 19.58 3.96 -17.72
C PRO A 258 18.91 3.66 -19.06
N THR A 259 19.53 2.76 -19.85
CA THR A 259 18.91 2.33 -21.12
C THR A 259 17.61 1.58 -20.84
N SER A 260 16.53 1.95 -21.53
CA SER A 260 15.18 1.41 -21.34
C SER A 260 14.51 1.80 -20.02
N TYR A 261 14.92 2.91 -19.40
CA TYR A 261 14.22 3.47 -18.25
C TYR A 261 13.73 4.89 -18.54
N VAL A 262 12.64 5.30 -17.87
CA VAL A 262 11.98 6.61 -17.98
C VAL A 262 11.76 7.23 -16.59
N ASP A 263 11.41 8.52 -16.55
CA ASP A 263 11.25 9.32 -15.32
C ASP A 263 9.84 9.28 -14.71
N ASN A 264 8.98 8.37 -15.18
CA ASN A 264 7.60 8.23 -14.74
C ASN A 264 7.30 6.78 -14.35
N SER A 265 6.37 6.59 -13.43
CA SER A 265 5.96 5.28 -12.90
C SER A 265 4.51 4.97 -13.26
N ASP A 266 4.04 5.51 -14.38
CA ASP A 266 2.63 5.68 -14.66
C ASP A 266 2.03 4.47 -15.42
N ASP A 267 2.88 3.51 -15.84
CA ASP A 267 2.44 2.31 -16.54
C ASP A 267 1.85 1.27 -15.59
N CYS A 268 0.62 0.84 -15.88
CA CYS A 268 -0.09 -0.19 -15.14
C CYS A 268 0.16 -1.62 -15.65
N ASP A 269 0.66 -1.81 -16.89
CA ASP A 269 1.15 -3.08 -17.43
C ASP A 269 2.37 -2.90 -18.36
N ASP A 270 3.54 -2.76 -17.74
CA ASP A 270 4.89 -2.60 -18.34
C ASP A 270 5.33 -3.72 -19.32
N LEU A 271 4.47 -4.68 -19.63
CA LEU A 271 4.71 -5.75 -20.61
C LEU A 271 3.85 -5.63 -21.87
N ASP A 272 2.92 -4.68 -21.94
CA ASP A 272 1.99 -4.48 -23.05
C ASP A 272 1.84 -2.99 -23.43
N GLY A 273 2.60 -2.55 -24.44
CA GLY A 273 2.61 -1.13 -24.88
C GLY A 273 1.33 -0.63 -25.57
N ALA A 274 0.22 -1.36 -25.40
CA ALA A 274 -1.13 -0.88 -25.65
C ALA A 274 -1.81 -0.33 -24.37
N ILE A 275 -1.21 -0.56 -23.20
CA ILE A 275 -1.72 -0.22 -21.87
C ILE A 275 -0.78 0.84 -21.28
N TYR A 276 -1.22 2.09 -21.24
CA TYR A 276 -0.43 3.22 -20.73
C TYR A 276 -1.29 4.46 -20.50
N PRO A 277 -0.83 5.44 -19.71
CA PRO A 277 -1.52 6.70 -19.50
C PRO A 277 -2.02 7.39 -20.78
N GLY A 278 -3.34 7.44 -20.94
CA GLY A 278 -4.00 8.05 -22.10
C GLY A 278 -4.00 7.20 -23.37
N ALA A 279 -3.78 5.89 -23.27
CA ALA A 279 -4.12 4.94 -24.32
C ALA A 279 -5.62 5.00 -24.65
N THR A 280 -6.02 4.36 -25.76
CA THR A 280 -7.45 4.28 -26.09
C THR A 280 -8.05 3.06 -25.41
N GLU A 281 -8.92 3.30 -24.45
CA GLU A 281 -9.77 2.29 -23.85
C GLU A 281 -10.45 1.39 -24.90
N LEU A 282 -10.29 0.09 -24.74
CA LEU A 282 -11.00 -0.95 -25.47
C LEU A 282 -11.90 -1.67 -24.49
N CYS A 283 -13.11 -2.06 -24.92
CA CYS A 283 -13.98 -2.84 -24.05
C CYS A 283 -13.50 -4.31 -23.93
N ASN A 284 -12.40 -4.51 -23.23
CA ASN A 284 -11.67 -5.75 -23.08
C ASN A 284 -11.57 -6.18 -21.60
N GLY A 285 -12.03 -5.34 -20.66
CA GLY A 285 -11.98 -5.59 -19.22
C GLY A 285 -10.63 -5.27 -18.58
N THR A 286 -9.81 -4.49 -19.27
CA THR A 286 -8.50 -3.97 -18.85
C THR A 286 -8.60 -2.45 -18.81
N ASP A 287 -7.89 -1.85 -17.85
CA ASP A 287 -7.70 -0.40 -17.79
C ASP A 287 -6.56 -0.10 -18.76
N ASP A 288 -6.89 0.16 -20.03
CA ASP A 288 -5.86 0.36 -21.07
C ASP A 288 -5.20 1.74 -20.90
N ASP A 289 -5.90 2.74 -20.36
CA ASP A 289 -5.41 4.11 -20.21
C ASP A 289 -4.84 4.45 -18.83
N CYS A 290 -4.80 3.45 -17.93
CA CYS A 290 -4.27 3.50 -16.58
C CYS A 290 -4.85 4.62 -15.70
N ASP A 291 -6.07 5.08 -15.96
CA ASP A 291 -6.72 6.13 -15.15
C ASP A 291 -7.40 5.59 -13.87
N GLY A 292 -7.35 4.27 -13.68
CA GLY A 292 -7.97 3.55 -12.57
C GLY A 292 -9.42 3.15 -12.84
N ALA A 293 -9.96 3.40 -14.04
CA ALA A 293 -11.32 3.10 -14.44
C ALA A 293 -11.37 2.33 -15.77
N VAL A 294 -11.36 1.01 -15.63
CA VAL A 294 -11.57 0.05 -16.73
C VAL A 294 -12.76 0.43 -17.66
N ASP A 295 -12.51 0.44 -18.97
CA ASP A 295 -13.43 0.64 -20.09
C ASP A 295 -14.22 1.97 -20.07
N ASN A 296 -13.81 2.99 -19.29
CA ASN A 296 -14.61 4.20 -19.03
C ASN A 296 -14.80 5.13 -20.25
N ASP A 297 -13.83 5.16 -21.15
CA ASP A 297 -13.79 5.96 -22.38
C ASP A 297 -13.78 5.08 -23.65
N ALA A 298 -14.07 3.78 -23.49
CA ALA A 298 -14.09 2.83 -24.59
C ALA A 298 -15.15 3.23 -25.66
N PRO A 299 -14.78 3.32 -26.95
CA PRO A 299 -15.73 3.65 -28.00
C PRO A 299 -16.82 2.56 -28.09
N ALA A 300 -18.08 2.98 -28.11
CA ALA A 300 -19.21 2.08 -28.26
C ALA A 300 -19.10 1.24 -29.55
N ALA A 301 -19.30 -0.07 -29.42
CA ALA A 301 -19.30 -1.03 -30.53
C ALA A 301 -20.44 -0.81 -31.54
#